data_AF-A0A972G496-F1
#
_entry.id   AF-A0A972G496-F1
#
_cell.length_a   1.000
_cell.length_b   1.000
_cell.length_c   1.000
_cell.angle_alpha   90.00
_cell.angle_beta   90.00
_cell.angle_gamma   90.00
#
_symmetry.space_group_name_H-M   'P 1'
#
loop_
_entity.id
_entity.type
_entity.pdbx_description
1 polymer ?
#
loop_
_entity_poly.entity_id
_entity_poly.type
_entity_poly.pdbx_seq_one_letter_code
_entity_poly.pdbx_strand_id
1 'polypeptide(L)'
;MSATTKAAVAVLDSVRERFLDRLGDRCLEIETLMLAVDERGPEPRLIKEIAMRAHKTAGIAPTLGFKELGDLALKVETLLGKPINAEGWSACRPMVEELLDQIEAVLDEAM
;
A
#
# COMPACT_ATOMS: atom_id res chain seq x y z
N MET A 1 -7.34 -30.29 17.48
CA MET A 1 -6.29 -29.25 17.31
C MET A 1 -5.45 -29.17 18.58
N SER A 2 -4.13 -29.01 18.47
CA SER A 2 -3.23 -28.87 19.64
C SER A 2 -3.26 -27.45 20.22
N ALA A 3 -2.96 -27.29 21.51
CA ALA A 3 -2.86 -25.99 22.18
C ALA A 3 -1.86 -25.04 21.46
N THR A 4 -0.76 -25.60 20.93
CA THR A 4 0.24 -24.85 20.15
C THR A 4 -0.33 -24.29 18.85
N THR A 5 -1.18 -25.04 18.15
CA THR A 5 -1.84 -24.58 16.91
C THR A 5 -2.78 -23.43 17.20
N LYS A 6 -3.54 -23.50 18.31
CA LYS A 6 -4.47 -22.44 18.71
C LYS A 6 -3.74 -21.12 19.05
N ALA A 7 -2.60 -21.21 19.73
CA ALA A 7 -1.78 -20.03 20.04
C ALA A 7 -1.17 -19.39 18.77
N ALA A 8 -0.70 -20.20 17.82
CA ALA A 8 -0.15 -19.71 16.55
C ALA A 8 -1.21 -18.97 15.70
N VAL A 9 -2.43 -19.50 15.65
CA VAL A 9 -3.56 -18.84 14.95
C VAL A 9 -3.86 -17.48 15.57
N ALA A 10 -3.99 -17.41 16.90
CA ALA A 10 -4.28 -16.14 17.59
C ALA A 10 -3.19 -15.06 17.36
N VAL A 11 -1.91 -15.47 17.27
CA VAL A 11 -0.83 -14.54 16.93
C VAL A 11 -0.98 -14.04 15.49
N LEU A 12 -1.25 -14.93 14.53
CA LEU A 12 -1.44 -14.55 13.13
C LEU A 12 -2.61 -13.58 12.96
N ASP A 13 -3.73 -13.84 13.64
CA ASP A 13 -4.90 -12.96 13.62
C ASP A 13 -4.54 -11.57 14.14
N SER A 14 -3.82 -11.48 15.27
CA SER A 14 -3.37 -10.19 15.82
C SER A 14 -2.39 -9.43 14.92
N VAL A 15 -1.57 -10.15 14.13
CA VAL A 15 -0.66 -9.54 13.15
C VAL A 15 -1.46 -9.03 11.96
N ARG A 16 -2.47 -9.78 11.52
CA ARG A 16 -3.38 -9.40 10.43
C ARG A 16 -4.18 -8.14 10.79
N GLU A 17 -4.76 -8.08 11.99
CA GLU A 17 -5.48 -6.90 12.49
C GLU A 17 -4.58 -5.66 12.49
N ARG A 18 -3.39 -5.73 13.10
CA ARG A 18 -2.43 -4.61 13.11
C ARG A 18 -1.96 -4.19 11.72
N PHE A 19 -1.91 -5.13 10.78
CA PHE A 19 -1.59 -4.82 9.40
C PHE A 19 -2.71 -4.00 8.76
N LEU A 20 -3.97 -4.40 8.95
CA LEU A 20 -5.16 -3.72 8.43
C LEU A 20 -5.30 -2.31 9.01
N ASP A 21 -5.14 -2.14 10.33
CA ASP A 21 -5.16 -0.81 10.98
C ASP A 21 -4.17 0.15 10.31
N ARG A 22 -2.93 -0.29 10.18
CA ARG A 22 -1.87 0.51 9.53
C ARG A 22 -2.13 0.69 8.04
N LEU A 23 -2.87 -0.22 7.40
CA LEU A 23 -3.13 -0.16 5.97
C LEU A 23 -4.07 1.01 5.67
N GLY A 24 -5.07 1.24 6.54
CA GLY A 24 -5.90 2.45 6.52
C GLY A 24 -5.08 3.73 6.63
N ASP A 25 -4.17 3.82 7.61
CA ASP A 25 -3.27 4.98 7.76
C ASP A 25 -2.45 5.23 6.48
N ARG A 26 -1.92 4.16 5.88
CA ARG A 26 -1.14 4.24 4.63
C ARG A 26 -1.96 4.70 3.44
N CYS A 27 -3.24 4.32 3.37
CA CYS A 27 -4.18 4.78 2.35
C CYS A 27 -4.26 6.32 2.37
N LEU A 28 -4.60 6.88 3.53
CA LEU A 28 -4.72 8.32 3.76
C LEU A 28 -3.40 9.07 3.52
N GLU A 29 -2.27 8.47 3.91
CA GLU A 29 -0.95 9.03 3.66
C GLU A 29 -0.64 9.11 2.15
N ILE A 30 -0.95 8.06 1.39
CA ILE A 30 -0.74 8.04 -0.06
C ILE A 30 -1.64 9.07 -0.73
N GLU A 31 -2.92 9.15 -0.39
CA GLU A 31 -3.86 10.16 -0.91
C GLU A 31 -3.35 11.58 -0.68
N THR A 32 -2.90 11.88 0.54
CA THR A 32 -2.35 13.19 0.90
C THR A 32 -1.12 13.53 0.06
N LEU A 33 -0.26 12.54 -0.19
CA LEU A 33 0.93 12.72 -1.03
C LEU A 33 0.54 12.91 -2.51
N MET A 34 -0.46 12.18 -3.01
CA MET A 34 -0.97 12.33 -4.37
C MET A 34 -1.51 13.75 -4.61
N LEU A 35 -2.32 14.27 -3.68
CA LEU A 35 -2.82 15.65 -3.75
C LEU A 35 -1.66 16.66 -3.78
N ALA A 36 -0.64 16.46 -2.94
CA ALA A 36 0.53 17.34 -2.96
C ALA A 36 1.30 17.30 -4.29
N VAL A 37 1.39 16.12 -4.93
CA VAL A 37 1.99 15.98 -6.26
C VAL A 37 1.13 16.64 -7.33
N ASP A 38 -0.19 16.50 -7.26
CA ASP A 38 -1.14 17.12 -8.20
C ASP A 38 -1.10 18.66 -8.11
N GLU A 39 -0.90 19.22 -6.91
CA GLU A 39 -0.80 20.67 -6.68
C GLU A 39 0.55 21.28 -7.06
N ARG A 40 1.66 20.60 -6.74
CA ARG A 40 3.02 21.18 -6.77
C ARG A 40 3.92 20.57 -7.83
N GLY A 41 3.46 19.49 -8.46
CA GLY A 41 4.24 18.65 -9.34
C GLY A 41 5.00 17.53 -8.62
N PRO A 42 5.59 16.58 -9.36
CA PRO A 42 6.25 15.39 -8.82
C PRO A 42 7.64 15.70 -8.26
N GLU A 43 7.66 16.41 -7.13
CA GLU A 43 8.89 16.62 -6.37
C GLU A 43 9.51 15.25 -5.98
N PRO A 44 10.82 15.06 -6.14
CA PRO A 44 11.46 13.76 -5.88
C PRO A 44 11.18 13.19 -4.50
N ARG A 45 11.02 14.07 -3.49
CA ARG A 45 10.65 13.66 -2.14
C ARG A 45 9.24 13.07 -2.09
N LEU A 46 8.24 13.72 -2.67
CA LEU A 46 6.85 13.25 -2.64
C LEU A 46 6.71 11.89 -3.34
N ILE A 47 7.31 11.75 -4.52
CA ILE A 47 7.32 10.49 -5.28
C ILE A 47 7.98 9.37 -4.48
N LYS A 48 9.12 9.66 -3.85
CA LYS A 48 9.81 8.69 -2.98
C LYS A 48 8.96 8.30 -1.78
N GLU A 49 8.25 9.24 -1.15
CA GLU A 49 7.39 8.92 -0.02
C GLU A 49 6.24 7.99 -0.43
N ILE A 50 5.61 8.19 -1.60
CA ILE A 50 4.57 7.28 -2.12
C ILE A 50 5.16 5.88 -2.36
N ALA A 51 6.29 5.80 -3.06
CA ALA A 51 6.98 4.54 -3.32
C ALA A 51 7.31 3.77 -2.03
N MET A 52 7.72 4.48 -0.97
CA MET A 52 8.00 3.89 0.33
C MET A 52 6.76 3.35 1.06
N ARG A 53 5.56 3.93 0.88
CA ARG A 53 4.33 3.33 1.43
C ARG A 53 3.96 2.06 0.65
N ALA A 54 4.02 2.13 -0.67
CA ALA A 54 3.78 0.99 -1.55
C ALA A 54 4.73 -0.17 -1.20
N HIS A 55 6.02 0.09 -0.99
CA HIS A 55 7.02 -0.90 -0.55
C HIS A 55 6.62 -1.67 0.71
N LYS A 56 6.18 -0.94 1.75
CA LYS A 56 5.76 -1.56 3.02
C LYS A 56 4.54 -2.45 2.84
N THR A 57 3.63 -2.08 1.94
CA THR A 57 2.45 -2.89 1.60
C THR A 57 2.88 -4.12 0.80
N ALA A 58 3.71 -3.96 -0.23
CA ALA A 58 4.23 -5.04 -1.06
C ALA A 58 4.94 -6.14 -0.25
N GLY A 59 5.76 -5.74 0.73
CA GLY A 59 6.54 -6.70 1.53
C GLY A 59 5.71 -7.55 2.51
N ILE A 60 4.60 -7.02 3.03
CA ILE A 60 3.84 -7.68 4.10
C ILE A 60 2.54 -8.32 3.56
N ALA A 61 1.84 -7.66 2.64
CA ALA A 61 0.51 -8.07 2.18
C ALA A 61 0.44 -9.54 1.71
N PRO A 62 1.36 -10.06 0.87
CA PRO A 62 1.29 -11.46 0.43
C PRO A 62 1.43 -12.48 1.56
N THR A 63 2.22 -12.16 2.59
CA THR A 63 2.44 -13.05 3.75
C THR A 63 1.20 -13.20 4.62
N LEU A 64 0.28 -12.26 4.50
CA LEU A 64 -1.00 -12.24 5.20
C LEU A 64 -2.16 -12.63 4.28
N GLY A 65 -1.90 -13.18 3.09
CA GLY A 65 -2.94 -13.65 2.18
C GLY A 65 -3.53 -12.57 1.26
N PHE A 66 -2.98 -11.35 1.26
CA PHE A 66 -3.38 -10.26 0.36
C PHE A 66 -2.44 -10.18 -0.84
N LYS A 67 -2.36 -11.25 -1.63
CA LYS A 67 -1.38 -11.37 -2.73
C LYS A 67 -1.59 -10.29 -3.80
N GLU A 68 -2.82 -10.07 -4.23
CA GLU A 68 -3.16 -9.12 -5.30
C GLU A 68 -2.79 -7.68 -4.90
N LEU A 69 -3.15 -7.28 -3.68
CA LEU A 69 -2.71 -6.01 -3.09
C LEU A 69 -1.18 -5.88 -3.08
N GLY A 70 -0.48 -6.94 -2.66
CA GLY A 70 0.99 -6.94 -2.63
C GLY A 70 1.62 -6.80 -4.01
N ASP A 71 1.09 -7.51 -5.01
CA ASP A 71 1.57 -7.45 -6.40
C ASP A 71 1.34 -6.06 -7.01
N LEU A 72 0.20 -5.43 -6.74
CA LEU A 72 -0.12 -4.08 -7.19
C LEU A 72 0.80 -3.03 -6.53
N ALA A 73 1.00 -3.15 -5.22
CA ALA A 73 1.92 -2.28 -4.48
C ALA A 73 3.37 -2.40 -5.01
N LEU A 74 3.81 -3.61 -5.37
CA LEU A 74 5.11 -3.86 -6.00
C LEU A 74 5.25 -3.14 -7.35
N LYS A 75 4.20 -3.11 -8.17
CA LYS A 75 4.20 -2.37 -9.43
C LYS A 75 4.34 -0.86 -9.18
N VAL A 76 3.58 -0.32 -8.23
CA VAL A 76 3.63 1.10 -7.88
C VAL A 76 5.01 1.49 -7.36
N GLU A 77 5.60 0.74 -6.43
CA GLU A 77 6.95 1.07 -5.94
C GLU A 77 8.01 1.00 -7.05
N THR A 78 7.86 0.09 -8.01
CA THR A 78 8.82 -0.08 -9.12
C THR A 78 8.73 1.09 -10.09
N LEU A 79 7.51 1.56 -10.39
CA LEU A 79 7.28 2.71 -11.27
C LEU A 79 7.80 4.00 -10.64
N LEU A 80 7.52 4.21 -9.36
CA LEU A 80 7.88 5.42 -8.62
C LEU A 80 9.29 5.36 -8.00
N GLY A 81 9.99 4.23 -8.10
CA GLY A 81 11.36 4.05 -7.59
C GLY A 81 12.43 4.85 -8.36
N LYS A 82 12.02 5.58 -9.41
CA LYS A 82 12.86 6.42 -10.26
C LYS A 82 12.28 7.83 -10.35
N PRO A 83 13.10 8.87 -10.55
CA PRO A 83 12.60 10.23 -10.76
C PRO A 83 11.64 10.28 -11.95
N ILE A 84 10.50 10.96 -11.78
CA ILE A 84 9.50 11.18 -12.82
C ILE A 84 9.23 12.67 -12.96
N ASN A 85 8.91 13.09 -14.19
CA ASN A 85 8.42 14.43 -14.49
C ASN A 85 6.88 14.44 -14.45
N ALA A 86 6.26 15.58 -14.75
CA ALA A 86 4.79 15.73 -14.73
C ALA A 86 4.07 14.74 -15.68
N GLU A 87 4.61 14.51 -16.88
CA GLU A 87 4.06 13.53 -17.83
C GLU A 87 4.15 12.10 -17.28
N GLY A 88 5.30 11.75 -16.69
CA GLY A 88 5.50 10.47 -16.01
C GLY A 88 4.56 10.29 -14.82
N TRP A 89 4.29 11.35 -14.05
CA TRP A 89 3.28 11.32 -13.00
C TRP A 89 1.89 11.06 -13.57
N SER A 90 1.47 11.80 -14.60
CA SER A 90 0.16 11.60 -15.23
C SER A 90 -0.05 10.17 -15.73
N ALA A 91 1.02 9.50 -16.20
CA ALA A 91 0.96 8.11 -16.63
C ALA A 91 0.92 7.10 -15.47
N CYS A 92 1.55 7.42 -14.34
CA CYS A 92 1.63 6.51 -13.17
C CYS A 92 0.46 6.69 -12.20
N ARG A 93 -0.12 7.90 -12.12
CA ARG A 93 -1.16 8.29 -11.17
C ARG A 93 -2.35 7.31 -11.14
N PRO A 94 -2.92 6.86 -12.29
CA PRO A 94 -4.02 5.89 -12.27
C PRO A 94 -3.69 4.56 -11.58
N MET A 95 -2.42 4.13 -11.62
CA MET A 95 -2.00 2.90 -10.93
C MET A 95 -1.84 3.10 -9.43
N VAL A 96 -1.52 4.33 -9.00
CA VAL A 96 -1.54 4.68 -7.57
C VAL A 96 -2.98 4.74 -7.07
N GLU A 97 -3.92 5.25 -7.87
CA GLU A 97 -5.37 5.19 -7.59
C GLU A 97 -5.85 3.75 -7.49
N GLU A 98 -5.50 2.89 -8.45
CA GLU A 98 -5.84 1.46 -8.40
C GLU A 98 -5.32 0.79 -7.11
N LEU A 99 -4.13 1.18 -6.63
CA LEU A 99 -3.62 0.69 -5.35
C LEU A 99 -4.46 1.15 -4.17
N LEU A 100 -4.92 2.40 -4.17
CA LEU A 100 -5.81 2.93 -3.12
C LEU A 100 -7.16 2.21 -3.14
N ASP A 101 -7.79 2.08 -4.31
CA ASP A 101 -9.05 1.34 -4.47
C ASP A 101 -8.93 -0.10 -3.95
N GLN A 102 -7.81 -0.76 -4.23
CA GLN A 102 -7.55 -2.12 -3.73
C GLN A 102 -7.30 -2.16 -2.21
N ILE A 103 -6.71 -1.12 -1.63
CA ILE A 103 -6.57 -0.99 -0.18
C ILE A 103 -7.95 -0.86 0.47
N GLU A 104 -8.78 0.03 -0.06
CA GLU A 104 -10.15 0.25 0.42
C GLU A 104 -10.98 -1.03 0.35
N ALA A 105 -10.95 -1.75 -0.78
CA ALA A 105 -11.63 -3.03 -0.92
C ALA A 105 -11.19 -4.06 0.15
N VAL A 106 -9.89 -4.14 0.43
CA VAL A 106 -9.35 -5.04 1.47
C VAL A 106 -9.81 -4.63 2.88
N LEU A 107 -9.91 -3.33 3.16
CA LEU A 107 -10.38 -2.81 4.45
C LEU A 107 -11.88 -3.05 4.62
N ASP A 108 -12.67 -2.81 3.57
CA ASP A 108 -14.12 -3.02 3.56
C ASP A 108 -14.49 -4.49 3.73
N GLU A 109 -13.74 -5.42 3.13
CA GLU A 109 -13.94 -6.87 3.32
C GLU A 109 -13.57 -7.35 4.74
N ALA A 110 -12.78 -6.58 5.47
CA ALA A 110 -12.29 -6.95 6.80
C ALA A 110 -13.14 -6.40 7.97
N MET A 111 -14.05 -5.46 7.70
CA MET A 111 -15.01 -4.89 8.66
C MET A 111 -16.29 -5.72 8.77
#